data_AF-A0A2M7WBR1-F1
#
_entry.id   AF-A0A2M7WBR1-F1
#
_cell.length_a   1.000
_cell.length_b   1.000
_cell.length_c   1.000
_cell.angle_alpha   90.00
_cell.angle_beta   90.00
_cell.angle_gamma   90.00
#
_symmetry.space_group_name_H-M   'P 1'
#
loop_
_entity.id
_entity.type
_entity.pdbx_description
1 polymer ?
#
loop_
_entity_poly.entity_id
_entity_poly.type
_entity_poly.pdbx_seq_one_letter_code
_entity_poly.pdbx_strand_id
1 'polypeptide(L)'
;MLRFWDRLAVWPVIAALLLGAAGIDLYFNQSHLPGSVAAVEAQSHPATELLDTRWHYDAQEVRTALDAYGVAGRAAYRQFQCLDFVFMALYGAGLALLLRRLTVGRWRWLALLPLAVALADLSENLMLAPLLGEGAVFAPGLAAAAGWVTTVKWGLAVAALVGVLGATVRLGWIWVVSRRHLRD
;
A
#
# COMPACT_ATOMS: atom_id res chain seq x y z
N MET A 1 -0.08 -1.40 -25.24
CA MET A 1 0.19 -1.20 -23.79
C MET A 1 1.63 -1.54 -23.37
N LEU A 2 2.17 -2.73 -23.66
CA LEU A 2 3.47 -3.17 -23.10
C LEU A 2 4.68 -2.24 -23.38
N ARG A 3 4.74 -1.60 -24.56
CA ARG A 3 5.85 -0.70 -24.94
C ARG A 3 5.91 0.63 -24.18
N PHE A 4 4.78 1.10 -23.64
CA PHE A 4 4.72 2.35 -22.87
C PHE A 4 5.40 2.18 -21.51
N TRP A 5 5.06 1.10 -20.81
CA TRP A 5 5.68 0.72 -19.53
C TRP A 5 7.20 0.55 -19.65
N ASP A 6 7.68 0.07 -20.78
CA ASP A 6 9.11 -0.14 -21.01
C ASP A 6 9.90 1.18 -21.12
N ARG A 7 9.25 2.26 -21.59
CA ARG A 7 9.84 3.61 -21.64
C ARG A 7 9.91 4.26 -20.27
N LEU A 8 8.92 3.98 -19.41
CA LEU A 8 8.85 4.54 -18.05
C LEU A 8 9.66 3.75 -17.03
N ALA A 9 9.94 2.47 -17.29
CA ALA A 9 10.70 1.59 -16.40
C ALA A 9 12.22 1.88 -16.46
N VAL A 10 12.59 3.14 -16.25
CA VAL A 10 13.98 3.62 -16.13
C VAL A 10 14.29 3.93 -14.67
N TRP A 11 15.55 3.70 -14.28
CA TRP A 11 15.96 3.82 -12.88
C TRP A 11 15.66 5.17 -12.21
N PRO A 12 15.85 6.34 -12.87
CA PRO A 12 15.51 7.62 -12.24
C PRO A 12 14.03 7.75 -11.88
N VAL A 13 13.13 7.29 -12.75
CA VAL A 13 11.68 7.33 -12.51
C VAL A 13 11.31 6.37 -11.38
N ILE A 14 11.82 5.14 -11.43
CA ILE A 14 11.59 4.13 -10.38
C ILE A 14 12.09 4.66 -9.03
N ALA A 15 13.30 5.21 -8.98
CA ALA A 15 13.88 5.76 -7.76
C ALA A 15 13.07 6.94 -7.23
N ALA A 16 12.66 7.89 -8.07
CA ALA A 16 11.86 9.03 -7.65
C ALA A 16 10.52 8.59 -7.03
N LEU A 17 9.82 7.64 -7.67
CA LEU A 17 8.55 7.11 -7.16
C LEU A 17 8.72 6.38 -5.83
N LEU A 18 9.71 5.49 -5.72
CA LEU A 18 9.95 4.70 -4.51
C LEU A 18 10.50 5.53 -3.36
N LEU A 19 11.35 6.53 -3.63
CA LEU A 19 11.83 7.46 -2.61
C LEU A 19 10.70 8.38 -2.13
N GLY A 20 9.82 8.83 -3.04
CA GLY A 20 8.63 9.56 -2.66
C GLY A 20 7.70 8.73 -1.77
N ALA A 21 7.44 7.48 -2.15
CA ALA A 21 6.66 6.54 -1.33
C ALA A 21 7.31 6.30 0.04
N ALA A 22 8.63 6.06 0.09
CA ALA A 22 9.36 5.88 1.34
C ALA A 22 9.33 7.13 2.22
N GLY A 23 9.39 8.33 1.63
CA GLY A 23 9.26 9.59 2.38
C GLY A 23 7.88 9.74 3.03
N ILE A 24 6.81 9.35 2.34
CA ILE A 24 5.46 9.36 2.91
C ILE A 24 5.28 8.27 3.97
N ASP A 25 5.80 7.07 3.74
CA ASP A 25 5.78 5.98 4.73
C ASP A 25 6.51 6.37 6.03
N LEU A 26 7.68 7.00 5.91
CA LEU A 26 8.39 7.56 7.06
C LEU A 26 7.57 8.65 7.76
N TYR A 27 6.88 9.52 7.00
CA TYR A 27 5.99 10.51 7.56
C TYR A 27 4.82 9.85 8.33
N PHE A 28 4.15 8.85 7.75
CA PHE A 28 3.05 8.14 8.39
C PHE A 28 3.43 7.53 9.73
N ASN A 29 4.59 6.88 9.77
CA ASN A 29 4.96 6.06 10.91
C ASN A 29 5.83 6.78 11.95
N GLN A 30 6.55 7.84 11.58
CA GLN A 30 7.52 8.53 12.47
C GLN A 30 7.10 9.96 12.85
N SER A 31 6.04 10.50 12.24
CA SER A 31 5.56 11.85 12.54
C SER A 31 4.43 11.85 13.57
N HIS A 32 4.31 12.94 14.31
CA HIS A 32 3.13 13.26 15.15
C HIS A 32 2.25 14.37 14.54
N LEU A 33 2.55 14.78 13.31
CA LEU A 33 1.84 15.83 12.59
C LEU A 33 0.53 15.31 11.96
N PRO A 34 -0.42 16.20 11.61
CA PRO A 34 -1.67 15.80 10.98
C PRO A 34 -1.49 14.88 9.76
N GLY A 35 -2.30 13.83 9.68
CA GLY A 35 -2.18 12.81 8.63
C GLY A 35 -1.11 11.75 8.87
N SER A 36 -0.57 11.63 10.09
CA SER A 36 0.22 10.47 10.52
C SER A 36 -0.60 9.50 11.36
N VAL A 37 -0.08 8.27 11.55
CA VAL A 37 -0.71 7.24 12.40
C VAL A 37 -0.84 7.74 13.85
N ALA A 38 0.25 8.29 14.40
CA ALA A 38 0.26 8.80 15.77
C ALA A 38 -0.74 9.95 15.99
N ALA A 39 -1.02 10.75 14.96
CA ALA A 39 -2.02 11.82 15.06
C ALA A 39 -3.45 11.27 15.17
N VAL A 40 -3.76 10.14 14.51
CA VAL A 40 -5.07 9.46 14.65
C VAL A 40 -5.20 8.85 16.04
N GLU A 41 -4.17 8.11 16.47
CA GLU A 41 -4.17 7.42 17.77
C GLU A 41 -4.28 8.39 18.94
N ALA A 42 -3.57 9.54 18.89
CA ALA A 42 -3.62 10.56 19.93
C ALA A 42 -5.01 11.21 20.08
N GLN A 43 -5.83 11.18 19.02
CA GLN A 43 -7.19 11.74 19.00
C GLN A 43 -8.26 10.67 19.26
N SER A 44 -7.85 9.44 19.55
CA SER A 44 -8.72 8.29 19.79
C SER A 44 -8.72 7.93 21.27
N HIS A 45 -9.87 7.51 21.79
CA HIS A 45 -10.07 7.13 23.19
C HIS A 45 -10.82 5.79 23.31
N PRO A 46 -10.13 4.69 23.65
CA PRO A 46 -8.68 4.56 23.84
C PRO A 46 -7.89 4.75 22.53
N ALA A 47 -6.57 4.92 22.65
CA ALA A 47 -5.67 4.89 21.49
C ALA A 47 -5.93 3.61 20.68
N THR A 48 -6.25 3.78 19.39
CA THR A 48 -6.75 2.71 18.54
C THR A 48 -6.03 2.78 17.20
N GLU A 49 -5.46 1.64 16.79
CA GLU A 49 -4.80 1.48 15.50
C GLU A 49 -5.78 1.75 14.34
N LEU A 50 -5.27 2.28 13.24
CA LEU A 50 -6.03 2.41 12.00
C LEU A 50 -6.56 1.05 11.53
N LEU A 51 -7.63 1.07 10.74
CA LEU A 51 -8.24 -0.17 10.24
C LEU A 51 -7.39 -0.77 9.11
N ASP A 52 -6.87 0.06 8.21
CA ASP A 52 -6.14 -0.31 7.00
C ASP A 52 -4.72 -0.86 7.23
N THR A 53 -4.20 -0.74 8.46
CA THR A 53 -2.94 -1.35 8.92
C THR A 53 -3.14 -2.75 9.50
N ARG A 54 -4.38 -3.15 9.81
CA ARG A 54 -4.69 -4.50 10.31
C ARG A 54 -4.66 -5.52 9.19
N TRP A 55 -4.45 -6.79 9.53
CA TRP A 55 -4.50 -7.90 8.57
C TRP A 55 -5.91 -8.22 8.07
N HIS A 56 -6.89 -8.09 8.97
CA HIS A 56 -8.31 -8.28 8.72
C HIS A 56 -9.09 -7.57 9.84
N TYR A 57 -10.37 -7.31 9.59
CA TYR A 57 -11.33 -6.89 10.60
C TYR A 57 -12.76 -7.19 10.12
N ASP A 58 -13.68 -7.37 11.06
CA ASP A 58 -15.11 -7.49 10.79
C ASP A 58 -15.88 -6.18 11.05
N ALA A 59 -17.19 -6.20 10.80
CA ALA A 59 -18.03 -5.02 11.01
C ALA A 59 -18.11 -4.58 12.50
N GLN A 60 -18.08 -5.52 13.44
CA GLN A 60 -18.12 -5.22 14.88
C GLN A 60 -16.85 -4.49 15.29
N GLU A 61 -15.69 -4.93 14.80
CA GLU A 61 -14.39 -4.31 15.03
C GLU A 61 -14.33 -2.90 14.41
N VAL A 62 -14.88 -2.71 13.21
CA VAL A 62 -15.01 -1.37 12.60
C VAL A 62 -15.88 -0.46 13.46
N ARG A 63 -17.05 -0.92 13.91
CA ARG A 63 -17.91 -0.12 14.79
C ARG A 63 -17.18 0.29 16.06
N THR A 64 -16.51 -0.67 16.70
CA THR A 64 -15.75 -0.45 17.93
C THR A 64 -14.62 0.56 17.69
N ALA A 65 -13.90 0.45 16.58
CA ALA A 65 -12.86 1.39 16.20
C ALA A 65 -13.43 2.79 15.94
N LEU A 66 -14.54 2.91 15.20
CA LEU A 66 -15.21 4.19 14.92
C LEU A 66 -15.68 4.89 16.19
N ASP A 67 -16.16 4.13 17.17
CA ASP A 67 -16.55 4.65 18.49
C ASP A 67 -15.33 5.16 19.25
N ALA A 68 -14.23 4.39 19.25
CA ALA A 68 -12.98 4.79 19.90
C ALA A 68 -12.33 6.01 19.23
N TYR A 69 -12.37 6.10 17.89
CA TYR A 69 -11.87 7.27 17.16
C TYR A 69 -12.64 8.55 17.52
N GLY A 70 -13.92 8.45 17.86
CA GLY A 70 -14.77 9.61 18.09
C GLY A 70 -14.79 10.58 16.88
N VAL A 71 -15.19 11.83 17.10
CA VAL A 71 -15.24 12.82 16.01
C VAL A 71 -13.84 13.24 15.56
N ALA A 72 -12.93 13.48 16.52
CA ALA A 72 -11.58 13.99 16.26
C ALA A 72 -10.69 12.94 15.58
N GLY A 73 -10.65 11.70 16.07
CA GLY A 73 -9.88 10.62 15.46
C GLY A 73 -10.38 10.26 14.07
N ARG A 74 -11.71 10.26 13.84
CA ARG A 74 -12.26 10.07 12.48
C ARG A 74 -11.85 11.18 11.52
N ALA A 75 -11.83 12.43 11.97
CA ALA A 75 -11.36 13.56 11.17
C ALA A 75 -9.86 13.45 10.84
N ALA A 76 -9.04 13.07 11.81
CA ALA A 76 -7.61 12.81 11.61
C ALA A 76 -7.38 11.65 10.63
N TYR A 77 -8.17 10.57 10.73
CA TYR A 77 -8.06 9.43 9.82
C TYR A 77 -8.43 9.83 8.37
N ARG A 78 -9.43 10.69 8.17
CA ARG A 78 -9.70 11.23 6.82
C ARG A 78 -8.53 12.05 6.26
N GLN A 79 -7.80 12.78 7.10
CA GLN A 79 -6.58 13.49 6.68
C GLN A 79 -5.47 12.52 6.29
N PHE A 80 -5.30 11.44 7.04
CA PHE A 80 -4.40 10.34 6.70
C PHE A 80 -4.75 9.75 5.33
N GLN A 81 -6.03 9.42 5.07
CA GLN A 81 -6.48 8.87 3.78
C GLN A 81 -6.15 9.78 2.58
N CYS A 82 -6.18 11.11 2.75
CA CYS A 82 -5.81 12.03 1.69
C CYS A 82 -4.34 11.86 1.25
N LEU A 83 -3.44 11.67 2.21
CA LEU A 83 -2.03 11.39 1.93
C LEU A 83 -1.85 9.96 1.41
N ASP A 84 -2.66 9.02 1.87
CA ASP A 84 -2.57 7.62 1.48
C ASP A 84 -2.89 7.41 -0.02
N PHE A 85 -3.79 8.22 -0.60
CA PHE A 85 -4.00 8.23 -2.05
C PHE A 85 -2.73 8.57 -2.86
N VAL A 86 -1.90 9.48 -2.33
CA VAL A 86 -0.62 9.81 -2.97
C VAL A 86 0.38 8.68 -2.75
N PHE A 87 0.45 8.15 -1.53
CA PHE A 87 1.31 7.01 -1.19
C PHE A 87 1.02 5.80 -2.10
N MET A 88 -0.24 5.40 -2.24
CA MET A 88 -0.63 4.25 -3.05
C MET A 88 -0.33 4.41 -4.54
N ALA A 89 -0.48 5.63 -5.08
CA ALA A 89 -0.10 5.91 -6.45
C ALA A 89 1.41 5.78 -6.65
N LEU A 90 2.22 6.31 -5.72
CA LEU A 90 3.67 6.28 -5.79
C LEU A 90 4.22 4.86 -5.61
N TYR A 91 3.84 4.16 -4.53
CA TYR A 91 4.35 2.81 -4.28
C TYR A 91 3.85 1.84 -5.36
N GLY A 92 2.58 1.92 -5.75
CA GLY A 92 1.97 1.03 -6.74
C GLY A 92 2.65 1.17 -8.10
N ALA A 93 2.82 2.39 -8.59
CA ALA A 93 3.54 2.64 -9.84
C ALA A 93 5.03 2.29 -9.74
N GLY A 94 5.70 2.68 -8.66
CA GLY A 94 7.13 2.44 -8.44
C GLY A 94 7.47 0.95 -8.43
N LEU A 95 6.74 0.15 -7.65
CA LEU A 95 6.94 -1.29 -7.57
C LEU A 95 6.53 -2.01 -8.87
N ALA A 96 5.47 -1.56 -9.55
CA ALA A 96 5.09 -2.11 -10.85
C ALA A 96 6.19 -1.89 -11.89
N LEU A 97 6.75 -0.68 -11.98
CA LEU A 97 7.86 -0.37 -12.89
C LEU A 97 9.14 -1.12 -12.50
N LEU A 98 9.42 -1.29 -11.20
CA LEU A 98 10.54 -2.10 -10.73
C LEU A 98 10.39 -3.56 -11.17
N LEU A 99 9.26 -4.20 -10.89
CA LEU A 99 8.99 -5.57 -11.34
C LEU A 99 9.08 -5.70 -12.86
N ARG A 100 8.51 -4.73 -13.59
CA ARG A 100 8.60 -4.67 -15.05
C ARG A 100 10.04 -4.60 -15.54
N ARG A 101 10.92 -3.89 -14.82
CA ARG A 101 12.35 -3.76 -15.13
C ARG A 101 13.13 -5.04 -14.80
N LEU A 102 12.82 -5.70 -13.69
CA LEU A 102 13.55 -6.89 -13.22
C LEU A 102 13.13 -8.20 -13.92
N THR A 103 11.94 -8.25 -14.53
CA THR A 103 11.38 -9.47 -15.12
C THR A 103 11.38 -9.44 -16.65
N VAL A 104 11.38 -10.61 -17.29
CA VAL A 104 11.38 -10.78 -18.76
C VAL A 104 10.35 -11.83 -19.21
N GLY A 105 9.94 -11.77 -20.47
CA GLY A 105 8.96 -12.70 -21.04
C GLY A 105 7.63 -12.71 -20.26
N ARG A 106 7.09 -13.90 -19.98
CA ARG A 106 5.82 -14.07 -19.25
C ARG A 106 5.84 -13.51 -17.82
N TRP A 107 7.01 -13.41 -17.20
CA TRP A 107 7.13 -12.91 -15.82
C TRP A 107 6.88 -11.41 -15.72
N ARG A 108 6.84 -10.68 -16.84
CA ARG A 108 6.52 -9.25 -16.85
C ARG A 108 5.08 -8.94 -16.45
N TRP A 109 4.22 -9.95 -16.40
CA TRP A 109 2.86 -9.82 -15.87
C TRP A 109 2.83 -9.68 -14.35
N LEU A 110 3.90 -10.06 -13.63
CA LEU A 110 4.02 -9.82 -12.19
C LEU A 110 3.99 -8.33 -11.85
N ALA A 111 4.35 -7.45 -12.80
CA ALA A 111 4.24 -6.00 -12.64
C ALA A 111 2.79 -5.51 -12.44
N LEU A 112 1.78 -6.35 -12.71
CA LEU A 112 0.39 -6.03 -12.40
C LEU A 112 0.05 -6.22 -10.92
N LEU A 113 0.83 -7.00 -10.16
CA LEU A 113 0.55 -7.26 -8.75
C LEU A 113 0.56 -5.96 -7.92
N PRO A 114 1.60 -5.09 -7.97
CA PRO A 114 1.57 -3.85 -7.18
C PRO A 114 0.43 -2.89 -7.58
N LEU A 115 0.00 -2.92 -8.85
CA LEU A 115 -1.15 -2.14 -9.29
C LEU A 115 -2.46 -2.70 -8.71
N ALA A 116 -2.57 -4.02 -8.59
CA ALA A 116 -3.70 -4.66 -7.92
C ALA A 116 -3.71 -4.37 -6.42
N VAL A 117 -2.54 -4.29 -5.75
CA VAL A 117 -2.44 -3.85 -4.35
C VAL A 117 -2.96 -2.42 -4.21
N ALA A 118 -2.47 -1.48 -5.03
CA ALA A 118 -2.89 -0.09 -4.99
C ALA A 118 -4.40 0.08 -5.30
N LEU A 119 -4.95 -0.75 -6.18
CA LEU A 119 -6.39 -0.77 -6.43
C LEU A 119 -7.20 -1.30 -5.24
N ALA A 120 -6.67 -2.30 -4.51
CA ALA A 120 -7.28 -2.82 -3.30
C ALA A 120 -7.22 -1.77 -2.17
N ASP A 121 -6.10 -1.09 -1.98
CA ASP A 121 -5.97 0.06 -1.05
C ASP A 121 -6.98 1.17 -1.38
N LEU A 122 -7.06 1.57 -2.66
CA LEU A 122 -8.04 2.56 -3.11
C LEU A 122 -9.47 2.11 -2.78
N SER A 123 -9.79 0.85 -3.03
CA SER A 123 -11.12 0.30 -2.79
C SER A 123 -11.45 0.29 -1.30
N GLU A 124 -10.51 -0.13 -0.45
CA GLU A 124 -10.66 -0.09 1.01
C GLU A 124 -10.90 1.34 1.50
N ASN A 125 -10.06 2.28 1.09
CA ASN A 125 -10.18 3.68 1.51
C ASN A 125 -11.51 4.30 1.09
N LEU A 126 -11.99 3.98 -0.11
CA LEU A 126 -13.30 4.43 -0.58
C LEU A 126 -14.45 3.79 0.20
N MET A 127 -14.31 2.56 0.70
CA MET A 127 -15.30 1.91 1.56
C MET A 127 -15.28 2.47 2.99
N LEU A 128 -14.10 2.80 3.52
CA LEU A 128 -13.94 3.36 4.86
C LEU A 128 -14.31 4.86 4.94
N ALA A 129 -14.04 5.63 3.89
CA ALA A 129 -14.30 7.07 3.84
C ALA A 129 -15.72 7.49 4.30
N PRO A 130 -16.82 6.87 3.80
CA PRO A 130 -18.16 7.21 4.27
C PRO A 130 -18.40 6.79 5.73
N LEU A 131 -17.78 5.71 6.20
CA LEU A 131 -17.90 5.24 7.59
C LEU A 131 -17.19 6.17 8.58
N LEU A 132 -16.13 6.86 8.12
CA LEU A 132 -15.42 7.87 8.89
C LEU A 132 -16.14 9.23 8.91
N GLY A 133 -17.22 9.42 8.15
CA GLY A 133 -17.97 10.67 8.09
C GLY A 133 -18.59 11.06 9.45
N GLU A 134 -18.65 12.36 9.72
CA GLU A 134 -19.38 12.84 10.90
C GLU A 134 -20.88 12.61 10.71
N GLY A 135 -21.55 12.03 11.71
CA GLY A 135 -22.97 11.66 11.62
C GLY A 135 -23.27 10.51 10.65
N ALA A 136 -22.25 9.78 10.18
CA ALA A 136 -22.43 8.66 9.27
C ALA A 136 -23.31 7.56 9.90
N VAL A 137 -24.28 7.07 9.13
CA VAL A 137 -25.05 5.87 9.50
C VAL A 137 -24.16 4.65 9.28
N PHE A 138 -23.91 3.89 10.35
CA PHE A 138 -23.07 2.71 10.27
C PHE A 138 -23.66 1.66 9.32
N ALA A 139 -22.87 1.26 8.32
CA ALA A 139 -23.24 0.27 7.32
C ALA A 139 -22.42 -1.03 7.51
N PRO A 140 -22.94 -2.06 8.18
CA PRO A 140 -22.18 -3.28 8.51
C PRO A 140 -21.67 -4.03 7.27
N GLY A 141 -22.47 -4.07 6.20
CA GLY A 141 -22.06 -4.72 4.95
C GLY A 141 -20.86 -4.04 4.29
N LEU A 142 -20.80 -2.71 4.34
CA LEU A 142 -19.67 -1.94 3.81
C LEU A 142 -18.42 -2.14 4.67
N ALA A 143 -18.58 -2.11 6.00
CA ALA A 143 -17.51 -2.36 6.95
C ALA A 143 -16.89 -3.76 6.79
N ALA A 144 -17.73 -4.80 6.67
CA ALA A 144 -17.27 -6.17 6.44
C ALA A 144 -16.60 -6.32 5.06
N ALA A 145 -17.14 -5.68 4.02
CA ALA A 145 -16.53 -5.68 2.69
C ALA A 145 -15.14 -5.04 2.71
N ALA A 146 -14.98 -3.90 3.41
CA ALA A 146 -13.68 -3.25 3.58
C ALA A 146 -12.65 -4.20 4.19
N GLY A 147 -13.00 -4.90 5.28
CA GLY A 147 -12.10 -5.87 5.93
C GLY A 147 -11.66 -7.03 5.05
N TRP A 148 -12.56 -7.53 4.17
CA TRP A 148 -12.17 -8.52 3.16
C TRP A 148 -11.24 -7.94 2.10
N VAL A 149 -11.46 -6.69 1.67
CA VAL A 149 -10.55 -5.99 0.75
C VAL A 149 -9.17 -5.81 1.40
N THR A 150 -9.09 -5.46 2.69
CA THR A 150 -7.82 -5.37 3.45
C THR A 150 -7.05 -6.69 3.40
N THR A 151 -7.73 -7.82 3.60
CA THR A 151 -7.08 -9.13 3.55
C THR A 151 -6.58 -9.47 2.15
N VAL A 152 -7.37 -9.18 1.12
CA VAL A 152 -6.95 -9.37 -0.28
C VAL A 152 -5.75 -8.49 -0.61
N LYS A 153 -5.77 -7.22 -0.19
CA LYS A 153 -4.66 -6.29 -0.32
C LYS A 153 -3.38 -6.89 0.25
N TRP A 154 -3.39 -7.34 1.50
CA TRP A 154 -2.20 -7.89 2.14
C TRP A 154 -1.69 -9.15 1.44
N GLY A 155 -2.58 -10.04 1.00
CA GLY A 155 -2.21 -11.20 0.19
C GLY A 155 -1.51 -10.80 -1.11
N LEU A 156 -2.03 -9.79 -1.81
CA LEU A 156 -1.41 -9.23 -3.02
C LEU A 156 -0.07 -8.55 -2.72
N ALA A 157 0.03 -7.83 -1.59
CA ALA A 157 1.24 -7.13 -1.17
C ALA A 157 2.39 -8.12 -0.89
N VAL A 158 2.09 -9.21 -0.16
CA VAL A 158 3.03 -10.31 0.07
C VAL A 158 3.46 -10.94 -1.25
N ALA A 159 2.53 -11.22 -2.17
CA ALA A 159 2.85 -11.78 -3.48
C ALA A 159 3.74 -10.84 -4.32
N ALA A 160 3.48 -9.53 -4.30
CA ALA A 160 4.28 -8.51 -4.97
C ALA A 160 5.71 -8.46 -4.40
N LEU A 161 5.84 -8.47 -3.06
CA LEU A 161 7.13 -8.48 -2.37
C LEU A 161 7.95 -9.72 -2.72
N VAL A 162 7.35 -10.91 -2.66
CA VAL A 162 7.99 -12.17 -3.07
C VAL A 162 8.42 -12.10 -4.54
N GLY A 163 7.60 -11.51 -5.42
CA GLY A 163 7.95 -11.28 -6.82
C GLY A 163 9.20 -10.41 -6.99
N VAL A 164 9.31 -9.30 -6.25
CA VAL A 164 10.46 -8.39 -6.30
C VAL A 164 11.72 -9.09 -5.80
N LEU A 165 11.63 -9.76 -4.65
CA LEU A 165 12.75 -10.50 -4.07
C LEU A 165 13.23 -11.61 -5.00
N GLY A 166 12.32 -12.44 -5.50
CA GLY A 166 12.64 -13.53 -6.43
C GLY A 166 13.29 -13.03 -7.72
N ALA A 167 12.78 -11.94 -8.30
CA ALA A 167 13.38 -11.34 -9.49
C ALA A 167 14.79 -10.80 -9.22
N THR A 168 15.00 -10.17 -8.07
CA THR A 168 16.30 -9.61 -7.65
C THR A 168 17.34 -10.72 -7.42
N VAL A 169 16.97 -11.77 -6.68
CA VAL A 169 17.83 -12.94 -6.42
C VAL A 169 18.23 -13.63 -7.73
N ARG A 170 17.27 -13.81 -8.65
CA ARG A 170 17.53 -14.42 -9.97
C ARG A 170 18.57 -13.63 -10.77
N LEU A 171 18.45 -12.30 -10.78
CA LEU A 171 19.41 -11.44 -11.50
C LEU A 171 20.79 -11.45 -10.85
N GLY A 172 20.85 -11.43 -9.52
CA GLY A 172 22.11 -11.57 -8.78
C GLY A 172 22.82 -12.89 -9.10
N TRP A 173 22.07 -14.00 -9.13
CA TRP A 173 22.60 -15.31 -9.50
C TRP A 173 23.18 -15.33 -10.91
N ILE A 174 22.44 -14.83 -11.90
CA ILE A 174 22.89 -14.76 -13.30
C ILE A 174 24.19 -13.94 -13.41
N TRP A 175 24.25 -12.81 -12.71
CA TRP A 175 25.44 -11.97 -12.70
C TRP A 175 26.67 -12.70 -12.12
N VAL A 176 26.52 -13.39 -10.98
CA VAL A 176 27.61 -14.18 -10.37
C VAL A 176 28.11 -15.27 -11.32
N VAL A 177 27.21 -16.03 -11.94
CA VAL A 177 27.57 -17.13 -12.86
C VAL A 177 28.26 -16.58 -14.11
N SER A 178 27.77 -15.47 -14.67
CA SER A 178 28.37 -14.84 -15.86
C SER A 178 29.78 -14.31 -15.61
N ARG A 179 30.07 -13.82 -14.39
CA ARG A 179 31.42 -13.35 -14.03
C ARG A 179 32.43 -14.46 -13.82
N ARG A 180 31.98 -15.66 -13.42
CA ARG A 180 32.86 -16.82 -13.31
C ARG A 180 33.36 -17.28 -14.68
N HIS A 181 32.48 -17.34 -15.67
CA HIS A 181 32.82 -17.73 -17.04
C HIS A 181 33.76 -16.76 -17.80
N LEU A 182 33.89 -15.51 -17.34
CA LEU A 182 34.83 -14.54 -17.92
C LEU A 182 36.23 -14.58 -17.28
N ARG A 183 36.41 -15.37 -16.23
CA ARG A 183 37.68 -15.50 -15.49
C ARG A 183 38.40 -16.83 -15.75
N ASP A 184 37.70 -17.78 -16.38
CA ASP A 184 38.23 -19.06 -16.87
C ASP A 184 38.56 -18.95 -18.36
#